data_AF-A0A151QZI7-F1
#
_entry.id   AF-A0A151QZI7-F1
#
_cell.length_a   1.000
_cell.length_b   1.000
_cell.length_c   1.000
_cell.angle_alpha   90.00
_cell.angle_beta   90.00
_cell.angle_gamma   90.00
#
_symmetry.space_group_name_H-M   'P 1'
#
loop_
_entity.id
_entity.type
_entity.pdbx_description
1 polymer ?
#
loop_
_entity_poly.entity_id
_entity_poly.type
_entity_poly.pdbx_seq_one_letter_code
_entity_poly.pdbx_strand_id
1 'polypeptide(L)'
;QYFLWRVARESICTNDWRFLHNLVQDNSCPICHEAPENALHCLRDCMHAKCIWQHVARGGLDNGFFSDCLVDWLSKNMIGTDSWWT
;
A
#
# COMPACT_ATOMS: atom_id res chain seq x y z
N GLN A 1 -14.34 -4.49 1.54
CA GLN A 1 -12.97 -4.34 1.00
C GLN A 1 -12.77 -2.87 0.62
N TYR A 2 -12.02 -2.09 1.40
CA TYR A 2 -11.79 -0.65 1.12
C TYR A 2 -10.33 -0.21 1.26
N PHE A 3 -9.45 -1.10 1.72
CA PHE A 3 -8.06 -0.75 2.02
C PHE A 3 -7.30 -0.29 0.77
N LEU A 4 -7.28 -1.11 -0.28
CA LEU A 4 -6.63 -0.75 -1.56
C LEU A 4 -7.21 0.53 -2.16
N TRP A 5 -8.53 0.72 -2.09
CA TRP A 5 -9.19 1.95 -2.53
C TRP A 5 -8.71 3.17 -1.73
N ARG A 6 -8.58 3.03 -0.40
CA ARG A 6 -8.09 4.12 0.43
C ARG A 6 -6.64 4.46 0.18
N VAL A 7 -5.79 3.44 -0.04
CA VAL A 7 -4.39 3.63 -0.44
C VAL A 7 -4.31 4.36 -1.78
N ALA A 8 -5.07 3.92 -2.78
CA ALA A 8 -5.10 4.52 -4.12
C ALA A 8 -5.52 6.00 -4.13
N ARG A 9 -6.32 6.40 -3.15
CA ARG A 9 -6.80 7.79 -2.98
C ARG A 9 -6.02 8.60 -1.97
N GLU A 10 -4.91 8.07 -1.44
CA GLU A 10 -4.12 8.69 -0.36
C GLU A 10 -4.99 9.12 0.84
N SER A 11 -6.07 8.38 1.08
CA SER A 11 -7.10 8.72 2.08
C SER A 11 -6.89 7.99 3.41
N ILE A 12 -5.69 7.45 3.60
CA ILE A 12 -5.28 6.85 4.87
C ILE A 12 -4.64 7.96 5.69
N CYS A 13 -5.14 8.18 6.90
CA CYS A 13 -4.52 9.09 7.86
C CYS A 13 -3.25 8.44 8.43
N THR A 14 -2.18 8.45 7.64
CA THR A 14 -0.88 7.90 8.03
C THR A 14 -0.10 8.88 8.89
N ASN A 15 0.92 8.42 9.61
CA ASN A 15 1.76 9.32 10.39
C ASN A 15 2.48 10.37 9.53
N ASP A 16 2.84 10.05 8.28
CA ASP A 16 3.38 11.04 7.35
C ASP A 16 2.38 12.18 7.07
N TRP A 17 1.11 11.85 6.81
CA TRP A 17 0.05 12.86 6.68
C TRP A 17 -0.11 13.66 7.98
N ARG A 18 -0.16 12.99 9.13
CA ARG A 18 -0.31 13.66 10.44
C ARG A 18 0.84 14.61 10.72
N PHE A 19 2.06 14.24 10.33
CA PHE A 19 3.26 15.06 10.50
C PHE A 19 3.22 16.30 9.61
N LEU A 20 2.84 16.17 8.34
CA LEU A 20 2.65 17.32 7.43
C LEU A 20 1.62 18.33 7.96
N HIS A 21 0.65 17.85 8.74
CA HIS A 21 -0.37 18.67 9.39
C HIS A 21 -0.04 19.06 10.85
N ASN A 22 1.21 18.85 11.31
CA ASN A 22 1.69 19.16 12.67
C ASN A 22 0.88 18.50 13.80
N LEU A 23 0.24 17.36 13.53
CA LEU A 23 -0.54 16.59 14.50
C LEU A 23 0.30 15.58 15.30
N VAL A 24 1.51 15.29 14.81
CA VAL A 24 2.51 14.43 15.46
C VAL A 24 3.91 15.02 15.22
N GLN A 25 4.88 14.65 16.05
CA GLN A 25 6.28 15.11 15.95
C GLN A 25 7.18 14.11 15.20
N ASP A 26 6.70 12.89 14.99
CA ASP A 26 7.44 11.80 14.34
C ASP A 26 6.51 11.14 13.31
N ASN A 27 6.98 11.03 12.07
CA ASN A 27 6.25 10.38 10.98
C ASN A 27 6.59 8.90 10.83
N SER A 28 7.49 8.35 11.65
CA SER A 28 7.94 6.97 11.54
C SER A 28 6.78 5.97 11.64
N CYS A 29 6.93 4.87 10.91
CA CYS A 29 6.02 3.73 11.00
C CYS A 29 6.02 3.17 12.42
N PRO A 30 4.85 3.04 13.07
CA PRO A 30 4.76 2.52 14.43
C PRO A 30 5.02 1.01 14.52
N ILE A 31 5.19 0.34 13.37
CA ILE A 31 5.43 -1.10 13.28
C ILE A 31 6.92 -1.38 13.06
N CYS A 32 7.51 -0.83 12.00
CA CYS A 32 8.92 -1.10 11.68
C CYS A 32 9.88 -0.08 12.29
N HIS A 33 9.43 1.14 12.59
CA HIS A 33 10.26 2.26 13.07
C HIS A 33 11.43 2.70 12.15
N GLU A 34 11.50 2.19 10.92
CA GLU A 34 12.64 2.44 10.01
C GLU A 34 12.39 3.54 8.96
N ALA A 35 11.13 3.86 8.67
CA ALA A 35 10.77 4.81 7.62
C ALA A 35 9.45 5.53 7.92
N PRO A 36 9.19 6.68 7.28
CA PRO A 36 7.90 7.35 7.36
C PRO A 36 6.73 6.44 7.00
N GLU A 37 5.66 6.51 7.78
CA GLU A 37 4.41 5.83 7.50
C GLU A 37 3.64 6.60 6.42
N ASN A 38 3.85 6.26 5.16
CA ASN A 38 3.00 6.71 4.06
C ASN A 38 2.10 5.57 3.54
N ALA A 39 1.17 5.88 2.64
CA ALA A 39 0.18 4.91 2.17
C ALA A 39 0.82 3.68 1.48
N LEU A 40 1.92 3.89 0.76
CA LEU A 40 2.73 2.85 0.12
C LEU A 40 3.44 1.96 1.15
N HIS A 41 4.00 2.56 2.18
CA HIS A 41 4.65 1.86 3.28
C HIS A 41 3.67 0.96 4.04
N CYS A 42 2.49 1.49 4.37
CA CYS A 42 1.39 0.72 4.98
C CYS A 42 0.93 -0.43 4.09
N LEU A 43 0.89 -0.21 2.77
CA LEU A 43 0.45 -1.24 1.84
C LEU A 43 1.49 -2.34 1.67
N ARG A 44 2.75 -2.01 1.38
CA ARG A 44 3.72 -3.00 0.89
C ARG A 44 5.20 -2.70 1.13
N ASP A 45 5.62 -1.47 1.41
CA ASP A 45 7.06 -1.20 1.58
C ASP A 45 7.56 -1.53 2.98
N CYS A 46 6.67 -1.55 3.97
CA CYS A 46 6.97 -2.05 5.31
C CYS A 46 7.39 -3.52 5.28
N MET A 47 8.52 -3.87 5.91
CA MET A 47 8.98 -5.26 6.02
C MET A 47 7.90 -6.20 6.55
N HIS A 48 7.14 -5.75 7.55
CA HIS A 48 6.04 -6.54 8.13
C HIS A 48 4.88 -6.70 7.15
N ALA A 49 4.54 -5.65 6.39
CA ALA A 49 3.53 -5.74 5.33
C ALA A 49 3.98 -6.73 4.23
N LYS A 50 5.26 -6.71 3.84
CA LYS A 50 5.82 -7.70 2.89
C LYS A 50 5.65 -9.13 3.38
N CYS A 51 5.98 -9.40 4.64
CA CYS A 51 5.80 -10.73 5.23
C CYS A 51 4.33 -11.18 5.20
N ILE A 52 3.40 -10.29 5.56
CA ILE A 52 1.96 -10.58 5.50
C ILE A 52 1.55 -10.94 4.08
N TRP A 53 1.94 -10.14 3.09
CA TRP A 53 1.62 -10.37 1.69
C TRP A 53 2.20 -11.66 1.14
N GLN A 54 3.45 -11.99 1.46
CA GLN A 54 4.07 -13.25 1.11
C GLN A 54 3.29 -14.45 1.67
N HIS A 55 2.80 -14.33 2.90
CA HIS A 55 2.00 -15.37 3.56
C HIS A 55 0.59 -15.50 2.94
N VAL A 56 -0.11 -14.37 2.76
CA VAL A 56 -1.48 -14.33 2.25
C VAL A 56 -1.53 -14.77 0.78
N ALA A 57 -0.59 -14.31 -0.04
CA ALA A 57 -0.57 -14.61 -1.46
C ALA A 57 0.00 -16.00 -1.79
N ARG A 58 0.54 -16.74 -0.80
CA ARG A 58 1.18 -18.05 -1.00
C ARG A 58 2.23 -18.06 -2.13
N GLY A 59 2.97 -16.96 -2.27
CA GLY A 59 3.95 -16.76 -3.34
C GLY A 59 3.40 -16.31 -4.70
N GLY A 60 2.10 -16.03 -4.81
CA GLY A 60 1.45 -15.57 -6.05
C GLY A 60 1.56 -14.07 -6.33
N LEU A 61 2.30 -13.29 -5.53
CA LEU A 61 2.54 -11.88 -5.83
C LEU A 61 3.73 -11.75 -6.77
N ASP A 62 3.54 -10.97 -7.82
CA ASP A 62 4.60 -10.62 -8.75
C ASP A 62 5.62 -9.69 -8.08
N ASN A 63 6.87 -9.70 -8.58
CA ASN A 63 7.86 -8.71 -8.15
C ASN A 63 7.39 -7.28 -8.47
N GLY A 64 6.55 -7.12 -9.51
CA GLY A 64 5.90 -5.87 -9.87
C GLY A 64 5.10 -5.26 -8.72
N PHE A 65 4.47 -6.07 -7.87
CA PHE A 65 3.78 -5.58 -6.68
C PHE A 65 4.71 -4.83 -5.75
N PHE A 66 5.98 -5.20 -5.63
CA PHE A 66 6.92 -4.53 -4.72
C PHE A 66 7.79 -3.45 -5.38
N SER A 67 7.87 -3.43 -6.71
CA SER A 67 8.76 -2.53 -7.47
C SER A 67 8.05 -1.46 -8.29
N ASP A 68 6.87 -1.73 -8.83
CA ASP A 68 6.21 -0.83 -9.78
C ASP A 68 5.56 0.37 -9.09
N CYS A 69 5.34 1.47 -9.80
CA CYS A 69 4.46 2.54 -9.33
C CYS A 69 3.10 1.94 -8.93
N LEU A 70 2.59 2.31 -7.75
CA LEU A 70 1.37 1.71 -7.20
C LEU A 70 0.17 1.89 -8.12
N VAL A 71 -0.01 3.09 -8.70
CA VAL A 71 -1.12 3.38 -9.60
C VAL A 71 -1.03 2.52 -10.86
N ASP A 72 0.17 2.33 -11.39
CA ASP A 72 0.38 1.49 -12.57
C ASP A 72 0.12 0.02 -12.25
N TRP A 73 0.63 -0.47 -11.12
CA TRP A 73 0.39 -1.84 -10.67
C TRP A 73 -1.10 -2.09 -10.40
N LEU A 74 -1.77 -1.17 -9.71
CA LEU A 74 -3.21 -1.23 -9.48
C LEU A 74 -3.96 -1.24 -10.80
N SER A 75 -3.58 -0.40 -11.77
CA SER A 75 -4.22 -0.40 -13.09
C SER A 75 -4.06 -1.75 -13.78
N LYS A 76 -2.86 -2.35 -13.77
CA LYS A 76 -2.62 -3.69 -14.35
C LYS A 76 -3.43 -4.80 -13.67
N ASN A 77 -3.65 -4.71 -12.36
CA ASN A 77 -4.30 -5.77 -11.57
C ASN A 77 -5.80 -5.54 -11.33
N MET A 78 -6.27 -4.30 -11.45
CA MET A 78 -7.69 -3.93 -11.39
C MET A 78 -8.36 -3.97 -12.75
N ILE A 79 -7.61 -3.91 -13.87
CA ILE A 79 -8.12 -4.23 -15.21
C ILE A 79 -8.20 -5.77 -15.30
N GLY A 80 -9.13 -6.32 -14.54
CA GLY A 80 -9.51 -7.73 -14.54
C GLY A 80 -10.98 -7.86 -14.92
N THR A 81 -11.19 -8.34 -16.15
CA THR A 81 -12.35 -9.13 -16.60
C THR A 81 -13.75 -8.47 -16.59
N ASP A 82 -13.94 -7.36 -17.30
CA ASP A 82 -15.26 -7.11 -17.91
C ASP A 82 -15.28 -7.65 -19.34
N SER A 83 -15.37 -8.97 -19.47
CA SER A 83 -15.99 -9.60 -20.64
C SER A 83 -17.50 -9.77 -20.39
N TRP A 84 -18.16 -8.75 -19.83
CA TRP A 84 -19.62 -8.73 -19.64
C TRP A 84 -20.34 -7.80 -20.63
N TRP A 85 -19.65 -7.30 -21.65
CA TRP A 85 -20.26 -6.64 -22.80
C TRP A 85 -20.16 -7.54 -24.05
N THR A 86 -20.89 -8.65 -24.03
CA THR A 86 -21.57 -9.16 -25.25
C THR A 86 -22.94 -8.53 -25.32
#